data_AF-A0A2Z6NA49-F1
#
_entry.id   AF-A0A2Z6NA49-F1
#
_cell.length_a   1.000
_cell.length_b   1.000
_cell.length_c   1.000
_cell.angle_alpha   90.00
_cell.angle_beta   90.00
_cell.angle_gamma   90.00
#
_symmetry.space_group_name_H-M   'P 1'
#
loop_
_entity.id
_entity.type
_entity.pdbx_description
1 polymer ?
#
loop_
_entity_poly.entity_id
_entity_poly.type
_entity_poly.pdbx_seq_one_letter_code
_entity_poly.pdbx_strand_id
1 'polypeptide(L)'
;MASSPCCGSFLSNVDRFVLSVTPDVPSHTLDLQDPVECFALKDLWDCYERWSALGAGTPILLGNGDALTQYYVPYLSSIQIYTNKSVAASRNRKEDIDAAEFEFDSSSEDDSGSSDILSRSVSNNSSKAWDAVSLDSSSDQMGSWPTRDMLGYLYLQYTETSPPSSRVPFTEKVDFNTNSHNFSEITELAKSHPALMTLKSVDVSPASWMAVAWYPIYCIPNHQPSEKDLSACFLTYHTLSSSFQDCKNKYDDIDIGKDISCFEEWEGVGKKSKENKSGFMSLSPFGMASYKMQKSFWLSSSESGNARILDMYSAADSWLKQLNIHHHHDFNFFTLRTPL
;
A
#
# COMPACT_ATOMS: atom_id res chain seq x y z
N MET A 1 -8.48 -45.46 -11.59
CA MET A 1 -9.20 -44.19 -11.75
C MET A 1 -8.15 -43.10 -11.69
N ALA A 2 -7.82 -42.50 -12.83
CA ALA A 2 -6.92 -41.35 -12.86
C ALA A 2 -7.71 -40.14 -12.34
N SER A 3 -7.17 -39.48 -11.31
CA SER A 3 -7.66 -38.19 -10.83
C SER A 3 -7.60 -37.20 -11.98
N SER A 4 -8.75 -36.61 -12.33
CA SER A 4 -8.82 -35.48 -13.26
C SER A 4 -7.86 -34.38 -12.79
N PRO A 5 -7.05 -33.78 -13.67
CA PRO A 5 -6.28 -32.61 -13.30
C PRO A 5 -7.27 -31.50 -12.94
N CYS A 6 -7.02 -30.80 -11.84
CA CYS A 6 -7.75 -29.59 -11.45
C CYS A 6 -7.58 -28.53 -12.56
N CYS A 7 -8.38 -28.66 -13.61
CA CYS A 7 -8.46 -27.73 -14.72
C CYS A 7 -9.32 -26.56 -14.24
N GLY A 8 -8.70 -25.48 -13.78
CA GLY A 8 -9.47 -24.28 -13.44
C GLY A 8 -8.84 -23.19 -12.57
N SER A 9 -7.56 -23.26 -12.18
CA SER A 9 -6.98 -22.14 -11.44
C SER A 9 -6.52 -21.04 -12.39
N PHE A 10 -7.18 -19.89 -12.37
CA PHE A 10 -6.80 -18.73 -13.21
C PHE A 10 -5.61 -17.96 -12.65
N LEU A 11 -5.24 -18.24 -11.40
CA LEU A 11 -4.20 -17.54 -10.66
C LEU A 11 -2.86 -18.29 -10.68
N SER A 12 -1.79 -17.54 -10.86
CA SER A 12 -0.42 -18.00 -10.57
C SER A 12 -0.16 -18.02 -9.06
N ASN A 13 0.93 -18.66 -8.65
CA ASN A 13 1.35 -18.65 -7.25
C ASN A 13 1.75 -17.24 -6.77
N VAL A 14 2.26 -16.40 -7.67
CA VAL A 14 2.51 -14.99 -7.37
C VAL A 14 1.21 -14.22 -7.16
N ASP A 15 0.19 -14.48 -7.97
CA ASP A 15 -1.11 -13.82 -7.80
C ASP A 15 -1.73 -14.17 -6.43
N ARG A 16 -1.63 -15.44 -6.04
CA ARG A 16 -2.04 -15.92 -4.71
C ARG A 16 -1.26 -15.24 -3.60
N PHE A 17 0.05 -15.08 -3.77
CA PHE A 17 0.90 -14.33 -2.84
C PHE A 17 0.39 -12.90 -2.70
N VAL A 18 0.25 -12.15 -3.79
CA VAL A 18 -0.19 -10.75 -3.75
C VAL A 18 -1.54 -10.59 -3.08
N LEU A 19 -2.51 -11.47 -3.39
CA LEU A 19 -3.82 -11.48 -2.74
C LEU A 19 -3.74 -11.77 -1.24
N SER A 20 -2.87 -12.70 -0.83
CA SER A 20 -2.71 -13.12 0.56
C SER A 20 -2.04 -12.07 1.44
N VAL A 21 -1.21 -11.21 0.83
CA VAL A 21 -0.49 -10.12 1.53
C VAL A 21 -1.10 -8.73 1.29
N THR A 22 -2.29 -8.67 0.67
CA THR A 22 -3.04 -7.42 0.48
C THR A 22 -3.86 -7.11 1.74
N PRO A 23 -3.54 -6.03 2.49
CA PRO A 23 -4.28 -5.63 3.69
C PRO A 23 -5.71 -5.22 3.33
N ASP A 24 -6.68 -5.63 4.14
CA ASP A 24 -8.04 -5.13 4.08
C ASP A 24 -8.30 -4.31 5.34
N VAL A 25 -8.47 -3.01 5.18
CA VAL A 25 -8.64 -2.06 6.30
C VAL A 25 -10.09 -1.59 6.39
N PRO A 26 -10.64 -1.34 7.59
CA PRO A 26 -11.91 -0.66 7.73
C PRO A 26 -11.89 0.67 7.01
N SER A 27 -12.95 0.96 6.28
CA SER A 27 -13.08 2.18 5.50
C SER A 27 -14.26 3.03 5.96
N HIS A 28 -14.11 4.34 5.81
CA HIS A 28 -15.08 5.33 6.19
C HIS A 28 -15.29 6.30 5.04
N THR A 29 -16.55 6.50 4.64
CA THR A 29 -16.92 7.52 3.67
C THR A 29 -17.03 8.86 4.39
N LEU A 30 -16.25 9.84 3.94
CA LEU A 30 -16.42 11.23 4.38
C LEU A 30 -17.44 11.89 3.46
N ASP A 31 -18.54 12.36 4.03
CA ASP A 31 -19.60 13.06 3.30
C ASP A 31 -19.19 14.52 3.05
N LEU A 32 -18.22 14.70 2.17
CA LEU A 32 -17.85 15.97 1.56
C LEU A 32 -18.53 16.07 0.19
N GLN A 33 -18.46 17.24 -0.48
CA GLN A 33 -19.08 17.47 -1.80
C GLN A 33 -18.79 16.36 -2.83
N ASP A 34 -17.67 15.63 -2.65
CA ASP A 34 -17.41 14.34 -3.26
C ASP A 34 -17.16 13.28 -2.16
N PRO A 35 -17.91 12.17 -2.10
CA PRO A 35 -17.73 11.14 -1.09
C PRO A 35 -16.40 10.41 -1.31
N VAL A 36 -15.41 10.68 -0.46
CA VAL A 36 -14.10 10.01 -0.51
C VAL A 36 -14.05 8.94 0.57
N GLU A 37 -13.68 7.73 0.15
CA GLU A 37 -13.43 6.62 1.06
C GLU A 37 -12.03 6.74 1.68
N CYS A 38 -11.93 6.60 3.00
CA CYS A 38 -10.67 6.75 3.72
C CYS A 38 -10.49 5.70 4.81
N PHE A 39 -9.25 5.48 5.22
CA PHE A 39 -8.90 4.55 6.30
C PHE A 39 -7.89 5.21 7.25
N ALA A 40 -7.83 4.75 8.50
CA ALA A 40 -6.79 5.19 9.42
C ALA A 40 -5.51 4.37 9.20
N LEU A 41 -4.35 5.02 9.20
CA LEU A 41 -3.07 4.31 9.06
C LEU A 41 -2.86 3.29 10.18
N LYS A 42 -3.41 3.54 11.37
CA LYS A 42 -3.38 2.57 12.48
C LYS A 42 -4.00 1.23 12.09
N ASP A 43 -5.14 1.24 11.40
CA ASP A 43 -5.82 0.00 11.02
C ASP A 43 -4.99 -0.80 10.01
N LEU A 44 -4.22 -0.11 9.17
CA LEU A 44 -3.23 -0.76 8.30
C LEU A 44 -2.12 -1.43 9.12
N TRP A 45 -1.58 -0.77 10.14
CA TRP A 45 -0.57 -1.35 11.01
C TRP A 45 -1.11 -2.58 11.77
N ASP A 46 -2.37 -2.53 12.20
CA ASP A 46 -3.05 -3.64 12.87
C ASP A 46 -3.16 -4.88 11.95
N CYS A 47 -3.30 -4.71 10.62
CA CYS A 47 -3.24 -5.84 9.66
C CYS A 47 -1.89 -6.58 9.72
N TYR A 48 -0.79 -5.83 9.81
CA TYR A 48 0.54 -6.42 9.88
C TYR A 48 0.81 -7.08 11.24
N GLU A 49 0.14 -6.67 12.32
CA GLU A 49 0.35 -7.22 13.67
C GLU A 49 0.18 -8.75 13.68
N ARG A 50 -0.91 -9.23 13.08
CA ARG A 50 -1.18 -10.67 12.98
C ARG A 50 -0.17 -11.37 12.07
N TRP A 51 0.17 -10.78 10.93
CA TRP A 51 1.11 -11.38 9.98
C TRP A 51 2.53 -11.43 10.50
N SER A 52 2.95 -10.47 11.31
CA SER A 52 4.27 -10.52 11.94
C SER A 52 4.35 -11.58 13.04
N ALA A 53 3.27 -11.86 13.75
CA ALA A 53 3.25 -12.88 14.79
C ALA A 53 3.14 -14.31 14.24
N LEU A 54 2.33 -14.53 13.20
CA LEU A 54 1.97 -15.87 12.71
C LEU A 54 2.47 -16.19 11.30
N GLY A 55 2.88 -15.16 10.55
CA GLY A 55 3.07 -15.22 9.11
C GLY A 55 1.76 -15.02 8.32
N ALA A 56 1.87 -14.43 7.14
CA ALA A 56 0.81 -14.41 6.12
C ALA A 56 0.85 -15.71 5.32
N GLY A 57 -0.19 -16.55 5.47
CA GLY A 57 -0.32 -17.82 4.76
C GLY A 57 -0.73 -17.60 3.30
N THR A 58 0.12 -18.03 2.38
CA THR A 58 -0.12 -18.00 0.93
C THR A 58 -0.37 -19.41 0.42
N PRO A 59 -1.53 -19.70 -0.20
CA PRO A 59 -1.74 -20.98 -0.86
C PRO A 59 -0.87 -21.07 -2.13
N ILE A 60 -0.13 -22.16 -2.26
CA ILE A 60 0.76 -22.48 -3.37
C ILE A 60 0.28 -23.79 -4.00
N LEU A 61 0.12 -23.76 -5.32
CA LEU A 61 -0.17 -24.94 -6.12
C LEU A 61 1.14 -25.52 -6.67
N LEU A 62 1.39 -26.79 -6.38
CA LEU A 62 2.57 -27.52 -6.85
C LEU A 62 2.31 -28.11 -8.24
N GLY A 63 3.39 -28.35 -9.00
CA GLY A 63 3.29 -28.88 -10.37
C GLY A 63 2.69 -30.28 -10.50
N ASN A 64 2.62 -31.03 -9.39
CA ASN A 64 1.97 -32.34 -9.32
C ASN A 64 0.46 -32.25 -8.99
N GLY A 65 -0.08 -31.04 -8.80
CA GLY A 65 -1.48 -30.81 -8.42
C GLY A 65 -1.73 -30.76 -6.92
N ASP A 66 -0.73 -31.05 -6.09
CA ASP A 66 -0.82 -30.88 -4.64
C ASP A 66 -0.81 -29.40 -4.27
N ALA A 67 -1.34 -29.07 -3.09
CA ALA A 67 -1.37 -27.72 -2.60
C ALA A 67 -0.79 -27.63 -1.17
N LEU A 68 -0.12 -26.52 -0.89
CA LEU A 68 0.40 -26.20 0.44
C LEU A 68 0.21 -24.72 0.77
N THR A 69 0.22 -24.37 2.04
CA THR A 69 0.27 -22.99 2.51
C THR A 69 1.70 -22.62 2.88
N GLN A 70 2.30 -21.68 2.15
CA GLN A 70 3.59 -21.08 2.47
C GLN A 70 3.37 -19.83 3.32
N TYR A 71 3.98 -19.76 4.50
CA TYR A 71 3.88 -18.60 5.38
C TYR A 71 5.02 -17.63 5.13
N TYR A 72 4.69 -16.33 5.13
CA TYR A 72 5.62 -15.21 4.95
C TYR A 72 5.57 -14.26 6.12
N VAL A 73 6.73 -13.86 6.64
CA VAL A 73 6.81 -12.81 7.67
C VAL A 73 7.13 -11.45 7.01
N PRO A 74 6.38 -10.37 7.35
CA PRO A 74 6.66 -9.03 6.86
C PRO A 74 7.72 -8.28 7.70
N TYR A 75 8.53 -7.49 7.00
CA TYR A 75 9.46 -6.50 7.57
C TYR A 75 9.29 -5.16 6.85
N LEU A 76 9.31 -4.06 7.61
CA LEU A 76 9.25 -2.72 7.02
C LEU A 76 10.58 -2.46 6.29
N SER A 77 10.50 -2.26 4.98
CA SER A 77 11.67 -2.02 4.14
C SER A 77 11.93 -0.52 3.94
N SER A 78 10.88 0.24 3.68
CA SER A 78 10.97 1.70 3.58
C SER A 78 9.59 2.32 3.77
N ILE A 79 9.53 3.55 4.26
CA ILE A 79 8.30 4.33 4.33
C ILE A 79 8.63 5.81 4.18
N GLN A 80 7.83 6.51 3.39
CA GLN A 80 7.80 7.96 3.37
C GLN A 80 6.36 8.43 3.49
N ILE A 81 6.12 9.30 4.47
CA ILE A 81 4.83 9.95 4.67
C ILE A 81 5.00 11.43 4.42
N TYR A 82 4.22 11.95 3.49
CA TYR A 82 4.09 13.36 3.20
C TYR A 82 2.70 13.82 3.65
N THR A 83 2.59 14.91 4.40
CA THR A 83 1.30 15.43 4.85
C THR A 83 0.89 16.65 4.04
N ASN A 84 -0.41 16.80 3.82
CA ASN A 84 -0.98 17.91 3.04
C ASN A 84 -0.83 19.27 3.76
N LYS A 85 -0.66 19.24 5.08
CA LYS A 85 -0.38 20.40 5.94
C LYS A 85 0.79 20.07 6.86
N SER A 86 1.54 21.09 7.27
CA SER A 86 2.55 20.91 8.32
C SER A 86 1.88 20.45 9.63
N VAL A 87 2.25 19.26 10.12
CA VAL A 87 1.75 18.70 11.38
C VAL A 87 2.12 19.58 12.59
N ALA A 88 3.21 20.35 12.48
CA ALA A 88 3.63 21.31 13.51
C ALA A 88 2.64 22.49 13.68
N ALA A 89 1.92 22.89 12.62
CA ALA A 89 0.96 23.99 12.68
C ALA A 89 -0.36 23.59 13.38
N SER A 90 -0.69 22.30 13.42
CA SER A 90 -1.93 21.80 14.06
C SER A 90 -1.87 21.80 15.59
N ARG A 91 -0.68 21.83 16.20
CA ARG A 91 -0.51 21.86 17.66
C ARG A 91 -0.87 23.23 18.28
N ASN A 92 -1.05 24.27 17.47
CA ASN A 92 -1.37 25.64 17.94
C ASN A 92 -2.87 25.98 17.91
N ARG A 93 -3.77 25.01 17.70
CA ARG A 93 -5.22 25.23 17.73
C ARG A 93 -5.92 24.35 18.77
N LYS A 94 -5.48 24.44 20.03
CA LYS A 94 -6.25 23.91 21.14
C LYS A 94 -6.00 24.72 22.41
N GLU A 95 -6.76 25.80 22.54
CA GLU A 95 -7.22 26.43 23.78
C GLU A 95 -8.04 27.66 23.35
N ASP A 96 -9.36 27.49 23.31
CA ASP A 96 -10.39 28.50 23.60
C ASP A 96 -11.73 27.91 23.15
N ILE A 97 -12.25 27.02 23.99
CA ILE A 97 -13.69 26.83 24.12
C ILE A 97 -14.06 27.68 25.33
N ASP A 98 -14.64 28.85 25.10
CA ASP A 98 -15.64 29.40 26.00
C ASP A 98 -16.47 30.50 25.32
N ALA A 99 -17.78 30.36 25.54
CA ALA A 99 -18.85 31.35 25.49
C ALA A 99 -19.27 31.99 24.14
N ALA A 100 -20.60 31.99 23.99
CA ALA A 100 -21.45 32.72 23.04
C ALA A 100 -20.99 34.17 22.80
N GLU A 101 -21.29 34.84 21.68
CA GLU A 101 -22.64 35.26 21.28
C GLU A 101 -22.67 35.67 19.79
N PHE A 102 -23.83 35.49 19.17
CA PHE A 102 -24.21 36.09 17.88
C PHE A 102 -24.25 37.61 17.99
N GLU A 103 -23.63 38.34 17.06
CA GLU A 103 -24.04 39.71 16.72
C GLU A 103 -23.78 39.95 15.22
N PHE A 104 -24.81 40.45 14.53
CA PHE A 104 -24.86 40.82 13.12
C PHE A 104 -25.26 42.29 13.07
N ASP A 105 -24.41 43.18 12.53
CA ASP A 105 -24.67 44.48 11.86
C ASP A 105 -23.30 45.20 11.71
N SER A 106 -23.00 46.13 10.80
CA SER A 106 -23.73 46.80 9.74
C SER A 106 -22.72 47.44 8.77
N SER A 107 -23.16 47.54 7.52
CA SER A 107 -22.84 48.44 6.41
C SER A 107 -21.75 49.51 6.53
N SER A 108 -20.92 49.61 5.48
CA SER A 108 -20.55 50.91 4.90
C SER A 108 -20.53 50.82 3.38
N GLU A 109 -21.31 51.71 2.77
CA GLU A 109 -21.51 51.92 1.35
C GLU A 109 -20.34 52.73 0.76
N ASP A 110 -19.77 52.30 -0.37
CA ASP A 110 -19.20 53.21 -1.35
C ASP A 110 -19.50 52.73 -2.79
N ASP A 111 -20.20 53.62 -3.49
CA ASP A 111 -20.65 53.52 -4.86
C ASP A 111 -19.59 54.13 -5.78
N SER A 112 -19.22 53.41 -6.85
CA SER A 112 -18.84 54.02 -8.13
C SER A 112 -18.84 52.95 -9.22
N GLY A 113 -19.90 53.00 -10.02
CA GLY A 113 -20.19 52.03 -11.07
C GLY A 113 -19.35 52.15 -12.34
N SER A 114 -19.42 51.06 -13.11
CA SER A 114 -19.56 51.12 -14.57
C SER A 114 -20.18 49.80 -15.04
N SER A 115 -21.22 49.94 -15.85
CA SER A 115 -21.97 48.90 -16.54
C SER A 115 -21.04 48.13 -17.50
N ASP A 116 -21.23 46.83 -17.76
CA ASP A 116 -22.24 46.39 -18.73
C ASP A 116 -22.64 44.92 -18.54
N ILE A 117 -23.93 44.71 -18.77
CA ILE A 117 -24.68 43.46 -18.79
C ILE A 117 -24.26 42.63 -20.02
N LEU A 118 -23.93 41.35 -19.84
CA LEU A 118 -24.43 40.26 -20.69
C LEU A 118 -24.49 38.94 -19.90
N SER A 119 -25.73 38.55 -19.58
CA SER A 119 -26.11 37.22 -19.10
C SER A 119 -25.75 36.14 -20.12
N ARG A 120 -25.22 35.00 -19.67
CA ARG A 120 -25.51 33.67 -20.25
C ARG A 120 -25.04 32.56 -19.31
N SER A 121 -26.03 31.84 -18.80
CA SER A 121 -25.94 30.52 -18.18
C SER A 121 -25.14 29.55 -19.04
N VAL A 122 -24.28 28.72 -18.44
CA VAL A 122 -24.32 27.24 -18.50
C VAL A 122 -23.16 26.64 -17.70
N SER A 123 -23.50 25.60 -16.94
CA SER A 123 -22.65 24.49 -16.50
C SER A 123 -21.44 24.20 -17.39
N ASN A 124 -20.27 24.00 -16.80
CA ASN A 124 -19.57 22.72 -16.94
C ASN A 124 -18.43 22.56 -15.95
N ASN A 125 -18.49 21.41 -15.29
CA ASN A 125 -17.42 20.70 -14.63
C ASN A 125 -16.24 20.53 -15.60
N SER A 126 -15.00 20.78 -15.16
CA SER A 126 -13.83 20.27 -15.87
C SER A 126 -12.67 20.05 -14.91
N SER A 127 -12.55 18.77 -14.53
CA SER A 127 -11.36 18.07 -14.11
C SER A 127 -10.12 18.52 -14.90
N LYS A 128 -9.18 19.21 -14.25
CA LYS A 128 -7.79 19.29 -14.74
C LYS A 128 -7.03 18.06 -14.22
N ALA A 129 -7.34 16.93 -14.85
CA ALA A 129 -6.43 15.81 -14.92
C ALA A 129 -5.29 16.18 -15.87
N TRP A 130 -4.06 16.05 -15.37
CA TRP A 130 -2.81 15.72 -16.07
C TRP A 130 -2.83 15.82 -17.59
N ASP A 131 -2.62 17.03 -18.12
CA ASP A 131 -2.22 17.24 -19.50
C ASP A 131 -1.05 18.22 -19.51
N ALA A 132 0.15 17.71 -19.83
CA ALA A 132 1.18 18.40 -20.62
C ALA A 132 2.44 17.53 -20.75
N VAL A 133 2.46 16.68 -21.78
CA VAL A 133 3.70 16.45 -22.54
C VAL A 133 3.70 17.43 -23.70
N SER A 134 4.64 18.37 -23.71
CA SER A 134 5.06 19.04 -24.94
C SER A 134 6.52 19.44 -24.80
N LEU A 135 7.37 18.72 -25.51
CA LEU A 135 8.76 19.10 -25.74
C LEU A 135 8.77 20.13 -26.87
N ASP A 136 9.16 21.38 -26.59
CA ASP A 136 9.88 22.20 -27.57
C ASP A 136 10.77 23.27 -26.92
N SER A 137 11.97 23.34 -27.48
CA SER A 137 13.12 24.24 -27.45
C SER A 137 13.15 25.56 -26.64
N SER A 138 14.26 25.69 -25.89
CA SER A 138 15.27 26.79 -25.91
C SER A 138 15.51 27.62 -24.63
N SER A 139 16.79 27.57 -24.23
CA SER A 139 17.64 28.48 -23.43
C SER A 139 17.15 29.14 -22.14
N ASP A 140 17.86 28.72 -21.08
CA ASP A 140 18.49 29.54 -20.04
C ASP A 140 17.60 30.43 -19.17
N GLN A 141 17.28 29.93 -17.96
CA GLN A 141 17.89 30.43 -16.72
C GLN A 141 17.45 29.55 -15.54
N MET A 142 18.44 29.20 -14.73
CA MET A 142 18.38 28.32 -13.56
C MET A 142 17.42 28.88 -12.50
N GLY A 143 16.30 28.19 -12.31
CA GLY A 143 15.45 28.29 -11.14
C GLY A 143 14.89 26.91 -10.86
N SER A 144 15.56 26.14 -10.00
CA SER A 144 14.99 24.91 -9.43
C SER A 144 13.71 25.29 -8.69
N TRP A 145 12.57 25.19 -9.37
CA TRP A 145 11.28 25.10 -8.69
C TRP A 145 11.38 23.86 -7.79
N PRO A 146 11.22 23.99 -6.47
CA PRO A 146 11.57 22.90 -5.58
C PRO A 146 10.51 21.81 -5.75
N THR A 147 10.91 20.66 -6.27
CA THR A 147 10.11 19.43 -6.36
C THR A 147 9.45 19.06 -5.01
N ARG A 148 10.01 19.57 -3.90
CA ARG A 148 9.48 19.46 -2.53
C ARG A 148 8.11 20.11 -2.31
N ASP A 149 7.77 21.19 -3.02
CA ASP A 149 6.49 21.89 -2.81
C ASP A 149 5.31 21.11 -3.42
N MET A 150 5.58 20.16 -4.32
CA MET A 150 4.58 19.37 -5.02
C MET A 150 4.20 18.07 -4.31
N LEU A 151 5.10 17.51 -3.50
CA LEU A 151 4.87 16.23 -2.80
C LEU A 151 4.18 16.40 -1.45
N GLY A 152 4.09 17.62 -0.93
CA GLY A 152 3.64 17.91 0.44
C GLY A 152 4.80 17.95 1.45
N TYR A 153 4.47 18.06 2.74
CA TYR A 153 5.46 18.18 3.80
C TYR A 153 5.95 16.80 4.24
N LEU A 154 7.24 16.51 4.06
CA LEU A 154 7.82 15.25 4.54
C LEU A 154 7.69 15.18 6.07
N TYR A 155 6.89 14.24 6.54
CA TYR A 155 6.61 14.01 7.96
C TYR A 155 7.50 12.89 8.53
N LEU A 156 7.61 11.78 7.81
CA LEU A 156 8.37 10.61 8.22
C LEU A 156 9.13 10.06 7.01
N GLN A 157 10.40 9.72 7.22
CA GLN A 157 11.18 8.92 6.29
C GLN A 157 11.93 7.85 7.07
N TYR A 158 11.79 6.61 6.62
CA TYR A 158 12.55 5.48 7.11
C TYR A 158 12.95 4.59 5.94
N THR A 159 14.18 4.08 5.97
CA THR A 159 14.68 3.12 4.99
C THR A 159 15.57 2.14 5.73
N GLU A 160 15.22 0.86 5.63
CA GLU A 160 15.94 -0.23 6.26
C GLU A 160 17.28 -0.46 5.55
N THR A 161 18.32 -0.66 6.35
CA THR A 161 19.70 -0.89 5.89
C THR A 161 20.32 -2.16 6.47
N SER A 162 19.68 -2.74 7.48
CA SER A 162 20.12 -3.96 8.15
C SER A 162 19.87 -5.18 7.26
N PRO A 163 20.72 -6.22 7.33
CA PRO A 163 20.46 -7.47 6.64
C PRO A 163 19.20 -8.17 7.21
N PRO A 164 18.51 -9.02 6.43
CA PRO A 164 17.23 -9.62 6.85
C PRO A 164 17.31 -10.39 8.18
N SER A 165 18.45 -11.02 8.46
CA SER A 165 18.67 -11.82 9.68
C SER A 165 18.76 -11.01 10.97
N SER A 166 18.88 -9.68 10.90
CA SER A 166 19.03 -8.81 12.08
C SER A 166 17.85 -7.85 12.26
N ARG A 167 16.78 -8.02 11.49
CA ARG A 167 15.60 -7.13 11.56
C ARG A 167 14.61 -7.62 12.59
N VAL A 168 13.94 -6.67 13.24
CA VAL A 168 12.73 -6.95 14.02
C VAL A 168 11.52 -7.03 13.07
N PRO A 169 10.52 -7.89 13.33
CA PRO A 169 9.32 -7.97 12.51
C PRO A 169 8.60 -6.61 12.34
N PHE A 170 7.84 -6.44 11.26
CA PHE A 170 7.10 -5.21 10.94
C PHE A 170 6.29 -4.67 12.13
N THR A 171 5.62 -5.59 12.82
CA THR A 171 4.85 -5.36 14.05
C THR A 171 5.11 -6.50 15.04
N GLU A 172 5.13 -6.26 16.34
CA GLU A 172 5.38 -7.29 17.35
C GLU A 172 4.27 -7.15 18.39
N LYS A 173 3.58 -8.25 18.68
CA LYS A 173 2.60 -8.29 19.77
C LYS A 173 3.28 -8.77 21.03
N VAL A 174 3.09 -8.02 22.11
CA VAL A 174 3.65 -8.31 23.41
C VAL A 174 2.77 -9.24 24.23
N ASP A 175 3.43 -10.19 24.89
CA ASP A 175 2.89 -10.94 26.01
C ASP A 175 2.52 -9.97 27.15
N PHE A 176 1.23 -9.84 27.44
CA PHE A 176 0.71 -9.01 28.54
C PHE A 176 1.26 -9.37 29.94
N ASN A 177 1.95 -10.51 30.07
CA ASN A 177 2.43 -11.05 31.34
C ASN A 177 3.93 -10.77 31.63
N THR A 178 4.65 -10.08 30.74
CA THR A 178 6.06 -9.75 30.97
C THR A 178 6.32 -8.26 30.74
N ASN A 179 7.19 -7.65 31.56
CA ASN A 179 7.70 -6.28 31.35
C ASN A 179 8.64 -6.20 30.12
N SER A 180 8.36 -6.95 29.05
CA SER A 180 9.10 -6.95 27.81
C SER A 180 8.60 -5.80 26.95
N HIS A 181 9.47 -4.86 26.63
CA HIS A 181 9.15 -3.71 25.80
C HIS A 181 8.73 -4.17 24.39
N ASN A 182 7.57 -3.71 23.93
CA ASN A 182 7.07 -3.92 22.56
C ASN A 182 8.09 -3.36 21.54
N PHE A 183 8.71 -4.21 20.72
CA PHE A 183 9.67 -3.79 19.69
C PHE A 183 9.11 -4.11 18.29
N SER A 184 8.12 -3.32 17.87
CA SER A 184 7.82 -3.19 16.44
C SER A 184 8.49 -1.97 15.85
N GLU A 185 8.93 -2.09 14.60
CA GLU A 185 9.49 -0.96 13.85
C GLU A 185 8.50 0.21 13.81
N ILE A 186 7.22 -0.06 13.56
CA ILE A 186 6.17 0.98 13.55
C ILE A 186 5.98 1.64 14.91
N THR A 187 6.01 0.88 16.02
CA THR A 187 5.88 1.48 17.36
C THR A 187 7.12 2.29 17.73
N GLU A 188 8.32 1.84 17.33
CA GLU A 188 9.55 2.61 17.53
C GLU A 188 9.52 3.92 16.75
N LEU A 189 9.13 3.89 15.47
CA LEU A 189 8.93 5.10 14.67
C LEU A 189 7.87 6.03 15.28
N ALA A 190 6.78 5.47 15.83
CA ALA A 190 5.72 6.25 16.46
C ALA A 190 6.16 6.98 17.75
N LYS A 191 7.22 6.54 18.45
CA LYS A 191 7.76 7.27 19.61
C LYS A 191 8.27 8.65 19.22
N SER A 192 8.92 8.75 18.05
CA SER A 192 9.41 10.03 17.51
C SER A 192 8.39 10.73 16.61
N HIS A 193 7.49 9.96 15.99
CA HIS A 193 6.46 10.45 15.06
C HIS A 193 5.04 9.99 15.49
N PRO A 194 4.46 10.54 16.57
CA PRO A 194 3.20 10.03 17.12
C PRO A 194 1.99 10.11 16.17
N ALA A 195 2.01 11.02 15.19
CA ALA A 195 0.92 11.15 14.24
C ALA A 195 0.81 9.92 13.31
N LEU A 196 1.84 9.07 13.24
CA LEU A 196 1.80 7.78 12.53
C LEU A 196 0.63 6.89 12.98
N MET A 197 0.19 7.04 14.24
CA MET A 197 -0.91 6.28 14.83
C MET A 197 -2.28 6.98 14.71
N THR A 198 -2.33 8.21 14.18
CA THR A 198 -3.56 9.02 14.12
C THR A 198 -3.90 9.52 12.72
N LEU A 199 -2.93 9.56 11.81
CA LEU A 199 -3.11 9.99 10.43
C LEU A 199 -4.09 9.07 9.69
N LYS A 200 -4.91 9.68 8.84
CA LYS A 200 -5.78 8.99 7.88
C LYS A 200 -5.18 9.10 6.47
N SER A 201 -5.65 8.24 5.58
CA SER A 201 -5.25 8.24 4.16
C SER A 201 -5.53 9.55 3.41
N VAL A 202 -6.46 10.37 3.90
CA VAL A 202 -6.78 11.70 3.37
C VAL A 202 -5.90 12.83 3.93
N ASP A 203 -5.23 12.58 5.06
CA ASP A 203 -4.32 13.56 5.67
C ASP A 203 -2.94 13.55 4.99
N VAL A 204 -2.64 12.48 4.26
CA VAL A 204 -1.38 12.24 3.57
C VAL A 204 -1.49 12.52 2.08
N SER A 205 -0.39 12.97 1.50
CA SER A 205 -0.26 13.26 0.08
C SER A 205 -0.19 11.96 -0.74
N PRO A 206 -0.63 11.99 -2.02
CA PRO A 206 -0.47 10.87 -2.97
C PRO A 206 0.95 10.33 -3.08
N ALA A 207 1.96 11.15 -2.78
CA ALA A 207 3.37 10.75 -2.76
C ALA A 207 3.75 9.85 -1.57
N SER A 208 2.83 9.58 -0.64
CA SER A 208 3.10 8.78 0.55
C SER A 208 2.98 7.28 0.25
N TRP A 209 4.00 6.53 0.64
CA TRP A 209 4.14 5.12 0.28
C TRP A 209 4.92 4.33 1.35
N MET A 210 4.78 3.01 1.30
CA MET A 210 5.61 2.08 2.05
C MET A 210 6.03 0.89 1.19
N ALA A 211 7.16 0.29 1.55
CA ALA A 211 7.61 -1.00 1.03
C ALA A 211 7.74 -2.02 2.16
N VAL A 212 7.30 -3.24 1.88
CA VAL A 212 7.32 -4.37 2.82
C VAL A 212 8.09 -5.53 2.20
N ALA A 213 9.10 -6.01 2.91
CA ALA A 213 9.87 -7.19 2.54
C ALA A 213 9.28 -8.44 3.20
N TRP A 214 9.06 -9.48 2.41
CA TRP A 214 8.41 -10.72 2.81
C TRP A 214 9.37 -11.89 2.66
N TYR A 215 9.63 -12.57 3.77
CA TYR A 215 10.51 -13.73 3.81
C TYR A 215 9.74 -15.00 4.16
N PRO A 216 9.97 -16.12 3.45
CA PRO A 216 9.32 -17.38 3.75
C PRO A 216 9.82 -17.92 5.10
N ILE A 217 8.91 -18.46 5.92
CA ILE A 217 9.25 -19.00 7.26
C ILE A 217 9.03 -20.50 7.40
N TYR A 218 7.88 -21.02 6.95
CA TYR A 218 7.55 -22.44 6.95
C TYR A 218 6.38 -22.71 6.01
N CYS A 219 6.14 -23.98 5.67
CA CYS A 219 5.00 -24.40 4.88
C CYS A 219 4.21 -25.52 5.55
N ILE A 220 2.93 -25.64 5.19
CA ILE A 220 2.03 -26.69 5.66
C ILE A 220 1.20 -27.23 4.48
N PRO A 221 1.13 -28.55 4.25
CA PRO A 221 1.83 -29.62 4.98
C PRO A 221 3.34 -29.57 4.72
N ASN A 222 4.13 -30.02 5.70
CA ASN A 222 5.60 -29.97 5.66
C ASN A 222 6.24 -31.03 4.73
N HIS A 223 5.53 -31.43 3.67
CA HIS A 223 6.02 -32.41 2.69
C HIS A 223 6.72 -31.70 1.53
N GLN A 224 7.73 -32.37 0.95
CA GLN A 224 8.91 -31.85 0.25
C GLN A 224 8.70 -31.36 -1.20
N PRO A 225 8.38 -30.09 -1.51
CA PRO A 225 8.97 -29.48 -2.70
C PRO A 225 10.45 -29.22 -2.42
N SER A 226 11.24 -28.96 -3.46
CA SER A 226 12.62 -28.56 -3.26
C SER A 226 12.61 -27.25 -2.47
N GLU A 227 13.39 -27.15 -1.38
CA GLU A 227 13.49 -25.95 -0.53
C GLU A 227 13.80 -24.69 -1.35
N LYS A 228 14.42 -24.87 -2.52
CA LYS A 228 14.73 -23.81 -3.48
C LYS A 228 13.50 -23.19 -4.13
N ASP A 229 12.43 -23.94 -4.36
CA ASP A 229 11.23 -23.43 -5.05
C ASP A 229 10.41 -22.51 -4.14
N LEU A 230 10.37 -22.82 -2.84
CA LEU A 230 9.66 -22.05 -1.81
C LEU A 230 10.50 -20.90 -1.22
N SER A 231 11.76 -20.76 -1.64
CA SER A 231 12.68 -19.75 -1.09
C SER A 231 12.47 -18.33 -1.64
N ALA A 232 11.46 -18.13 -2.48
CA ALA A 232 11.17 -16.83 -3.07
C ALA A 232 10.81 -15.81 -1.99
N CYS A 233 11.47 -14.66 -2.02
CA CYS A 233 11.17 -13.50 -1.19
C CYS A 233 10.53 -12.43 -2.07
N PHE A 234 9.66 -11.62 -1.49
CA PHE A 234 8.94 -10.56 -2.22
C PHE A 234 9.11 -9.22 -1.53
N LEU A 235 9.17 -8.16 -2.32
CA LEU A 235 9.20 -6.78 -1.85
C LEU A 235 8.02 -6.07 -2.47
N THR A 236 7.02 -5.69 -1.68
CA THR A 236 5.77 -5.08 -2.17
C THR A 236 5.73 -3.59 -1.86
N TYR A 237 5.13 -2.79 -2.74
CA TYR A 237 5.01 -1.34 -2.61
C TYR A 237 3.54 -0.94 -2.54
N HIS A 238 3.17 -0.16 -1.52
CA HIS A 238 1.79 0.23 -1.24
C HIS A 238 1.68 1.75 -1.13
N THR A 239 0.61 2.32 -1.67
CA THR A 239 0.25 3.72 -1.42
C THR A 239 -0.44 3.83 -0.06
N LEU A 240 -0.20 4.95 0.63
CA LEU A 240 -0.84 5.26 1.91
C LEU A 240 -1.99 6.28 1.75
N SER A 241 -2.17 6.82 0.55
CA SER A 241 -3.16 7.86 0.25
C SER A 241 -4.41 7.28 -0.42
N SER A 242 -5.55 7.94 -0.21
CA SER A 242 -6.80 7.57 -0.90
C SER A 242 -6.90 8.02 -2.36
N SER A 243 -5.97 8.83 -2.85
CA SER A 243 -6.12 9.51 -4.14
C SER A 243 -6.09 8.61 -5.39
N PHE A 244 -5.73 7.34 -5.26
CA PHE A 244 -5.64 6.40 -6.39
C PHE A 244 -6.71 5.29 -6.39
N GLN A 245 -7.75 5.43 -5.56
CA GLN A 245 -8.73 4.35 -5.31
C GLN A 245 -9.71 4.09 -6.46
N ASP A 246 -9.81 4.98 -7.45
CA ASP A 246 -10.67 4.76 -8.63
C ASP A 246 -10.11 3.71 -9.62
N CYS A 247 -8.87 3.26 -9.44
CA CYS A 247 -8.29 2.20 -10.25
C CYS A 247 -8.71 0.81 -9.72
N LYS A 248 -9.89 0.31 -10.14
CA LYS A 248 -10.32 -1.08 -9.86
C LYS A 248 -9.18 -2.06 -10.14
N ASN A 249 -8.66 -2.71 -9.11
CA ASN A 249 -7.61 -3.69 -9.24
C ASN A 249 -8.24 -5.02 -9.64
N LYS A 250 -7.61 -5.76 -10.57
CA LYS A 250 -8.09 -7.10 -10.97
C LYS A 250 -8.26 -8.06 -9.79
N TYR A 251 -7.59 -7.80 -8.66
CA TYR A 251 -7.68 -8.60 -7.44
C TYR A 251 -8.90 -8.31 -6.55
N ASP A 252 -9.57 -7.16 -6.72
CA ASP A 252 -10.63 -6.75 -5.79
C ASP A 252 -11.85 -7.68 -5.84
N ASP A 253 -12.07 -8.33 -6.99
CA ASP A 253 -13.19 -9.24 -7.24
C ASP A 253 -12.82 -10.74 -7.11
N ILE A 254 -11.53 -11.07 -7.04
CA ILE A 254 -11.06 -12.46 -7.04
C ILE A 254 -11.12 -13.03 -5.63
N ASP A 255 -11.81 -14.16 -5.50
CA ASP A 255 -11.91 -14.94 -4.27
C ASP A 255 -10.95 -16.14 -4.35
N ILE A 256 -9.87 -16.09 -3.56
CA ILE A 256 -8.89 -17.19 -3.49
C ILE A 256 -9.58 -18.50 -3.10
N GLY A 257 -10.60 -18.44 -2.23
CA GLY A 257 -11.34 -19.62 -1.79
C GLY A 257 -12.16 -20.29 -2.90
N LYS A 258 -12.48 -19.56 -3.98
CA LYS A 258 -13.13 -20.12 -5.18
C LYS A 258 -12.15 -20.63 -6.23
N ASP A 259 -10.91 -20.13 -6.25
CA ASP A 259 -9.87 -20.54 -7.21
C ASP A 259 -9.31 -21.95 -6.90
N ILE A 260 -9.45 -22.43 -5.66
CA ILE A 260 -8.90 -23.74 -5.27
C ILE A 260 -9.91 -24.50 -4.39
N SER A 261 -10.63 -25.44 -5.00
CA SER A 261 -11.51 -26.39 -4.30
C SER A 261 -10.77 -27.38 -3.38
N CYS A 262 -9.43 -27.41 -3.43
CA CYS A 262 -8.58 -28.36 -2.71
C CYS A 262 -8.09 -27.86 -1.34
N PHE A 263 -8.22 -26.57 -1.03
CA PHE A 263 -7.96 -26.06 0.33
C PHE A 263 -9.24 -26.17 1.15
N GLU A 264 -9.51 -27.35 1.70
CA GLU A 264 -10.49 -27.46 2.77
C GLU A 264 -9.96 -26.70 4.00
N GLU A 265 -10.65 -25.62 4.34
CA GLU A 265 -10.77 -25.00 5.67
C GLU A 265 -9.56 -25.16 6.61
N TRP A 266 -8.40 -24.62 6.24
CA TRP A 266 -7.28 -24.44 7.18
C TRP A 266 -7.37 -23.05 7.83
N GLU A 267 -7.49 -22.98 9.15
CA GLU A 267 -7.67 -21.78 10.01
C GLU A 267 -6.56 -20.70 9.90
N GLY A 268 -5.63 -20.82 8.96
CA GLY A 268 -4.47 -19.95 8.79
C GLY A 268 -4.46 -19.12 7.50
N VAL A 269 -5.21 -19.52 6.48
CA VAL A 269 -5.54 -18.63 5.36
C VAL A 269 -6.69 -17.79 5.89
N GLY A 270 -6.41 -16.55 6.32
CA GLY A 270 -7.44 -15.67 6.83
C GLY A 270 -8.61 -15.68 5.85
N LYS A 271 -9.74 -16.29 6.25
CA LYS A 271 -10.99 -16.15 5.50
C LYS A 271 -11.19 -14.65 5.40
N LYS A 272 -10.98 -14.07 4.21
CA LYS A 272 -11.57 -12.78 3.87
C LYS A 272 -13.07 -13.05 3.85
N SER A 273 -13.70 -13.06 5.03
CA SER A 273 -15.13 -13.31 5.18
C SER A 273 -15.84 -12.19 4.47
N LYS A 274 -16.34 -12.46 3.25
CA LYS A 274 -17.35 -11.62 2.60
C LYS A 274 -18.67 -11.77 3.35
N GLU A 275 -18.73 -11.35 4.61
CA GLU A 275 -19.97 -10.80 5.14
C GLU A 275 -19.93 -9.31 4.77
N ASN A 276 -20.65 -8.96 3.69
CA ASN A 276 -20.90 -7.59 3.22
C ASN A 276 -19.70 -6.63 3.21
N LYS A 277 -18.99 -6.54 2.07
CA LYS A 277 -17.90 -5.58 1.76
C LYS A 277 -18.32 -4.08 1.80
N SER A 278 -19.37 -3.69 2.52
CA SER A 278 -19.61 -2.28 2.82
C SER A 278 -18.73 -1.88 4.00
N GLY A 279 -17.72 -1.04 3.78
CA GLY A 279 -16.88 -0.50 4.85
C GLY A 279 -15.50 -1.16 5.03
N PHE A 280 -14.97 -1.83 4.00
CA PHE A 280 -13.56 -2.25 3.97
C PHE A 280 -12.91 -1.91 2.63
N MET A 281 -11.61 -1.64 2.68
CA MET A 281 -10.79 -1.25 1.54
C MET A 281 -9.55 -2.14 1.42
N SER A 282 -9.34 -2.71 0.23
CA SER A 282 -8.18 -3.53 -0.09
C SER A 282 -7.01 -2.65 -0.54
N LEU A 283 -5.87 -2.73 0.15
CA LEU A 283 -4.67 -1.95 -0.18
C LEU A 283 -3.68 -2.77 -1.01
N SER A 284 -4.10 -3.13 -2.21
CA SER A 284 -3.30 -3.94 -3.14
C SER A 284 -1.97 -3.22 -3.45
N PRO A 285 -0.84 -3.94 -3.51
CA PRO A 285 0.42 -3.33 -3.88
C PRO A 285 0.38 -2.83 -5.33
N PHE A 286 0.90 -1.63 -5.57
CA PHE A 286 1.04 -1.07 -6.91
C PHE A 286 2.32 -1.53 -7.60
N GLY A 287 3.33 -1.94 -6.82
CA GLY A 287 4.62 -2.38 -7.33
C GLY A 287 5.19 -3.56 -6.55
N MET A 288 6.09 -4.31 -7.17
CA MET A 288 6.72 -5.48 -6.54
C MET A 288 8.07 -5.83 -7.16
N ALA A 289 9.01 -6.28 -6.33
CA ALA A 289 10.22 -6.99 -6.75
C ALA A 289 10.29 -8.38 -6.09
N SER A 290 11.07 -9.29 -6.67
CA SER A 290 11.22 -10.64 -6.14
C SER A 290 12.67 -11.08 -6.12
N TYR A 291 13.01 -11.94 -5.15
CA TYR A 291 14.34 -12.52 -4.98
C TYR A 291 14.22 -14.04 -4.89
N LYS A 292 15.11 -14.78 -5.56
CA LYS A 292 15.07 -16.27 -5.66
C LYS A 292 13.77 -16.84 -6.25
N MET A 293 12.93 -16.02 -6.87
CA MET A 293 11.69 -16.48 -7.48
C MET A 293 11.99 -17.30 -8.74
N GLN A 294 11.61 -18.58 -8.72
CA GLN A 294 11.70 -19.44 -9.90
C GLN A 294 10.49 -19.24 -10.81
N LYS A 295 10.74 -18.70 -12.01
CA LYS A 295 9.67 -18.33 -12.96
C LYS A 295 8.73 -19.50 -13.27
N SER A 296 9.26 -20.70 -13.53
CA SER A 296 8.45 -21.88 -13.88
C SER A 296 7.51 -22.35 -12.77
N PHE A 297 7.80 -22.02 -11.51
CA PHE A 297 7.00 -22.43 -10.35
C PHE A 297 6.04 -21.34 -9.88
N TRP A 298 6.47 -20.08 -9.99
CA TRP A 298 5.75 -18.94 -9.43
C TRP A 298 4.78 -18.30 -10.44
N LEU A 299 5.14 -18.34 -11.72
CA LEU A 299 4.42 -17.68 -12.79
C LEU A 299 3.43 -18.61 -13.50
N SER A 300 2.40 -18.04 -14.10
CA SER A 300 1.48 -18.78 -14.96
C SER A 300 2.13 -19.09 -16.31
N SER A 301 1.66 -20.16 -16.95
CA SER A 301 1.98 -20.44 -18.37
C SER A 301 1.37 -19.42 -19.33
N SER A 302 0.41 -18.60 -18.88
CA SER A 302 -0.17 -17.52 -19.68
C SER A 302 0.73 -16.28 -19.70
N GLU A 303 0.91 -15.71 -20.90
CA GLU A 303 1.69 -14.48 -21.09
C GLU A 303 1.08 -13.27 -20.35
N SER A 304 -0.24 -13.23 -20.20
CA SER A 304 -0.96 -12.13 -19.56
C SER A 304 -0.69 -12.01 -18.05
N GLY A 305 -0.54 -13.13 -17.33
CA GLY A 305 -0.16 -13.12 -15.91
C GLY A 305 1.28 -12.66 -15.72
N ASN A 306 2.16 -13.01 -16.65
CA ASN A 306 3.58 -12.68 -16.60
C ASN A 306 3.83 -11.20 -16.89
N ALA A 307 3.07 -10.61 -17.81
CA ALA A 307 3.12 -9.18 -18.12
C ALA A 307 2.83 -8.32 -16.88
N ARG A 308 1.85 -8.71 -16.05
CA ARG A 308 1.49 -7.98 -14.84
C ARG A 308 2.65 -7.86 -13.84
N ILE A 309 3.41 -8.93 -13.65
CA ILE A 309 4.50 -8.94 -12.67
C ILE A 309 5.65 -8.05 -13.16
N LEU A 310 5.88 -8.01 -14.47
CA LEU A 310 6.79 -7.06 -15.11
C LEU A 310 6.29 -5.61 -14.96
N ASP A 311 4.97 -5.37 -15.08
CA ASP A 311 4.38 -4.06 -14.87
C ASP A 311 4.54 -3.61 -13.42
N MET A 312 4.30 -4.49 -12.44
CA MET A 312 4.50 -4.20 -11.01
C MET A 312 5.97 -3.93 -10.68
N TYR A 313 6.89 -4.67 -11.31
CA TYR A 313 8.33 -4.37 -11.20
C TYR A 313 8.66 -2.99 -11.76
N SER A 314 8.18 -2.69 -12.97
CA SER A 314 8.42 -1.41 -13.63
C SER A 314 7.81 -0.26 -12.85
N ALA A 315 6.61 -0.45 -12.27
CA ALA A 315 5.96 0.53 -11.40
C ALA A 315 6.79 0.83 -10.15
N ALA A 316 7.35 -0.19 -9.49
CA ALA A 316 8.25 -0.01 -8.35
C ALA A 316 9.54 0.74 -8.73
N ASP A 317 10.19 0.33 -9.82
CA ASP A 317 11.41 0.97 -10.33
C ASP A 317 11.17 2.44 -10.72
N SER A 318 10.10 2.71 -11.47
CA SER A 318 9.70 4.06 -11.86
C SER A 318 9.35 4.93 -10.65
N TRP A 319 8.64 4.40 -9.66
CA TRP A 319 8.28 5.13 -8.45
C TRP A 319 9.52 5.58 -7.67
N LEU A 320 10.47 4.68 -7.44
CA LEU A 320 11.72 4.99 -6.75
C LEU A 320 12.53 6.05 -7.52
N LYS A 321 12.60 5.94 -8.85
CA LYS A 321 13.29 6.91 -9.71
C LYS A 321 12.63 8.29 -9.66
N GLN A 322 11.30 8.37 -9.72
CA GLN A 322 10.55 9.63 -9.65
C GLN A 322 10.77 10.37 -8.32
N LEU A 323 10.89 9.63 -7.22
CA LEU A 323 11.17 10.20 -5.91
C LEU A 323 12.68 10.42 -5.65
N ASN A 324 13.54 10.22 -6.66
CA ASN A 324 15.01 10.30 -6.55
C ASN A 324 15.59 9.41 -5.43
N ILE A 325 15.00 8.24 -5.21
CA ILE A 325 15.45 7.27 -4.21
C ILE A 325 16.43 6.30 -4.87
N HIS A 326 17.70 6.70 -4.89
CA HIS A 326 18.75 5.92 -5.55
C HIS A 326 19.29 4.76 -4.70
N HIS A 327 19.05 4.78 -3.38
CA HIS A 327 19.66 3.85 -2.42
C HIS A 327 18.62 3.06 -1.62
N HIS A 328 17.62 2.47 -2.29
CA HIS A 328 16.72 1.52 -1.63
C HIS A 328 17.40 0.14 -1.52
N HIS A 329 17.96 -0.16 -0.35
CA HIS A 329 18.82 -1.32 -0.13
C HIS A 329 18.15 -2.64 -0.54
N ASP A 330 16.91 -2.88 -0.11
CA ASP A 330 16.20 -4.12 -0.45
C ASP A 330 15.81 -4.20 -1.91
N PHE A 331 15.50 -3.08 -2.55
CA PHE A 331 15.16 -3.12 -3.98
C PHE A 331 16.39 -3.54 -4.76
N ASN A 332 17.52 -2.90 -4.50
CA ASN A 332 18.79 -3.27 -5.10
C ASN A 332 19.14 -4.73 -4.79
N PHE A 333 18.99 -5.18 -3.53
CA PHE A 333 19.28 -6.57 -3.17
C PHE A 333 18.40 -7.58 -3.92
N PHE A 334 17.10 -7.30 -4.06
CA PHE A 334 16.15 -8.21 -4.73
C PHE A 334 16.39 -8.25 -6.24
N THR A 335 16.73 -7.10 -6.85
CA THR A 335 16.92 -6.99 -8.31
C THR A 335 18.28 -7.45 -8.81
N LEU A 336 19.35 -7.33 -7.99
CA LEU A 336 20.72 -7.69 -8.37
C LEU A 336 20.95 -9.17 -8.71
N ARG A 337 19.97 -10.07 -8.47
CA ARG A 337 20.14 -11.52 -8.66
C ARG A 337 19.01 -12.22 -9.40
N THR A 338 18.11 -11.49 -10.04
CA THR A 338 17.08 -12.07 -10.91
C THR A 338 17.67 -12.25 -12.31
N PRO A 339 17.84 -13.48 -12.84
CA PRO A 339 18.05 -13.65 -14.27
C PRO A 339 16.75 -13.22 -14.97
N LEU A 340 16.84 -12.23 -15.85
CA LEU A 340 15.78 -11.94 -16.82
C LEU A 340 15.52 -13.17 -17.70
#